data_AF-A0A6V7IG64-F1
#
_entry.id   AF-A0A6V7IG64-F1
#
_cell.length_a   1.000
_cell.length_b   1.000
_cell.length_c   1.000
_cell.angle_alpha   90.00
_cell.angle_beta   90.00
_cell.angle_gamma   90.00
#
_symmetry.space_group_name_H-M   'P 1'
#
loop_
_entity.id
_entity.type
_entity.pdbx_description
1 polymer ?
#
loop_
_entity_poly.entity_id
_entity_poly.type
_entity_poly.pdbx_seq_one_letter_code
_entity_poly.pdbx_strand_id
1 'polypeptide(L)'
;EFTLKESFWFALTSFTPQGGGEAPKALSSRTLVAAYWLFVVLMLATFTANLAAFLTVERMQAQVQSLEQLARQSRIAYTVVGKSSTHQYFMNMKNAEDKLYT
;
A
#
# COMPACT_ATOMS: atom_id res chain seq x y z
N GLU A 1 -40.16 14.01 -20.44
CA GLU A 1 -38.90 14.75 -20.63
C GLU A 1 -37.90 14.23 -19.62
N PHE A 2 -36.71 13.82 -20.06
CA PHE A 2 -35.68 13.33 -19.14
C PHE A 2 -35.03 14.50 -18.43
N THR A 3 -35.32 14.66 -17.14
CA THR A 3 -34.74 15.73 -16.33
C THR A 3 -33.32 15.36 -15.90
N LEU A 4 -32.43 16.34 -15.71
CA LEU A 4 -31.02 16.12 -15.27
C LEU A 4 -30.91 15.22 -14.03
N LYS A 5 -31.87 15.33 -13.11
CA LYS A 5 -31.98 14.46 -11.93
C LYS A 5 -32.22 12.99 -12.30
N GLU A 6 -33.04 12.74 -13.32
CA GLU A 6 -33.31 11.40 -13.84
C GLU A 6 -32.12 10.85 -14.62
N SER A 7 -31.40 11.69 -15.37
CA SER A 7 -30.14 11.29 -16.02
C SER A 7 -29.04 10.95 -15.01
N PHE A 8 -28.94 11.73 -13.93
CA PHE A 8 -27.98 11.46 -12.86
C PHE A 8 -28.37 10.20 -12.06
N TRP A 9 -29.66 10.03 -11.78
CA TRP A 9 -30.19 8.84 -11.12
C TRP A 9 -30.05 7.58 -11.98
N PHE A 10 -30.24 7.70 -13.30
CA PHE A 10 -30.04 6.63 -14.27
C PHE A 10 -28.55 6.27 -14.41
N ALA A 11 -27.65 7.27 -14.44
CA ALA A 11 -26.21 7.02 -14.41
C ALA A 11 -25.78 6.30 -13.13
N LEU A 12 -26.35 6.67 -11.97
CA LEU A 12 -26.07 6.06 -10.68
C LEU A 12 -26.66 4.64 -10.53
N THR A 13 -27.83 4.38 -11.13
CA THR A 13 -28.46 3.05 -11.14
C THR A 13 -27.93 2.14 -12.27
N SER A 14 -27.34 2.69 -13.33
CA SER A 14 -26.54 1.94 -14.31
C SER A 14 -25.18 1.50 -13.76
N PHE A 15 -24.74 2.08 -12.64
CA PHE A 15 -23.52 1.70 -11.94
C PHE A 15 -23.70 0.46 -11.07
N THR A 16 -24.93 0.19 -10.61
CA THR A 16 -25.25 -1.04 -9.87
C THR A 16 -25.70 -2.13 -10.85
N PRO A 17 -25.42 -3.42 -10.59
CA PRO A 17 -25.81 -4.52 -11.49
C PRO A 17 -27.33 -4.69 -11.70
N GLN A 18 -28.18 -3.92 -11.01
CA GLN A 18 -29.63 -3.94 -11.17
C GLN A 18 -30.08 -2.91 -12.22
N GLY A 19 -29.70 -3.17 -13.48
CA GLY A 19 -29.94 -2.33 -14.64
C GLY A 19 -31.23 -1.50 -14.57
N GLY A 20 -31.04 -0.17 -14.52
CA GLY A 20 -32.11 0.79 -14.73
C GLY A 20 -32.80 0.55 -16.07
N GLY A 21 -34.12 0.54 -16.04
CA GLY A 21 -35.01 0.05 -17.11
C GLY A 21 -34.81 0.62 -18.51
N GLU A 22 -35.50 -0.06 -19.44
CA GLU A 22 -35.54 0.09 -20.91
C GLU A 22 -34.23 0.50 -21.58
N ALA A 23 -33.53 -0.52 -22.08
CA ALA A 23 -32.30 -0.38 -22.86
C ALA A 23 -32.50 0.61 -24.03
N PRO A 24 -31.59 1.58 -24.23
CA PRO A 24 -31.70 2.52 -25.32
C PRO A 24 -31.68 1.77 -26.66
N LYS A 25 -32.66 2.05 -27.53
CA LYS A 25 -32.92 1.31 -28.78
C LYS A 25 -31.80 1.41 -29.83
N ALA A 26 -30.82 2.31 -29.64
CA ALA A 26 -29.71 2.52 -30.56
C ALA A 26 -28.44 1.73 -30.17
N LEU A 27 -27.86 0.99 -31.13
CA LEU A 27 -26.61 0.22 -30.96
C LEU A 27 -25.43 1.07 -30.45
N SER A 28 -25.31 2.30 -30.93
CA SER A 28 -24.23 3.24 -30.55
C SER A 28 -24.24 3.61 -29.07
N SER A 29 -25.42 3.82 -28.47
CA SER A 29 -25.55 4.12 -27.04
C SER A 29 -25.17 2.94 -26.15
N ARG A 30 -25.36 1.69 -26.60
CA ARG A 30 -24.96 0.50 -25.83
C ARG A 30 -23.45 0.37 -25.75
N THR A 31 -22.74 0.63 -26.85
CA THR A 31 -21.27 0.60 -26.89
C THR A 31 -20.66 1.69 -26.00
N LEU A 32 -21.26 2.87 -25.98
CA LEU A 32 -20.79 3.99 -25.15
C LEU A 32 -20.97 3.70 -23.65
N VAL A 33 -22.12 3.14 -23.25
CA VAL A 33 -22.36 2.69 -21.86
C VAL A 33 -21.42 1.56 -21.47
N ALA A 34 -21.17 0.59 -22.35
CA ALA A 34 -20.22 -0.50 -22.08
C ALA A 34 -18.78 0.00 -21.94
N ALA A 35 -18.35 0.93 -22.79
CA ALA A 35 -17.02 1.55 -22.70
C ALA A 35 -16.87 2.38 -21.42
N TYR A 36 -17.92 3.12 -21.04
CA TYR A 36 -17.96 3.87 -19.78
C TYR A 36 -17.89 2.95 -18.56
N TRP A 37 -18.66 1.87 -18.54
CA TRP A 37 -18.63 0.89 -17.47
C TRP A 37 -17.24 0.23 -17.34
N LEU A 38 -16.63 -0.15 -18.47
CA LEU A 38 -15.28 -0.71 -18.50
C LEU A 38 -14.23 0.29 -17.98
N PHE A 39 -14.34 1.56 -18.39
CA PHE A 39 -13.45 2.62 -17.91
C PHE A 39 -13.52 2.75 -16.38
N VAL A 40 -14.71 2.73 -15.79
CA VAL A 40 -14.85 2.92 -14.35
C VAL A 40 -14.38 1.69 -13.56
N VAL A 41 -14.64 0.48 -14.06
CA VAL A 41 -14.09 -0.75 -13.45
C VAL A 41 -12.57 -0.72 -13.45
N LEU A 42 -11.95 -0.32 -14.57
CA LEU A 42 -10.49 -0.18 -14.65
C LEU A 42 -9.96 0.87 -13.66
N MET A 43 -10.62 2.02 -13.56
CA MET A 43 -10.24 3.08 -12.62
C MET A 43 -10.32 2.60 -11.15
N LEU A 44 -11.41 1.91 -10.79
CA LEU A 44 -11.58 1.31 -9.46
C LEU A 44 -10.54 0.22 -9.19
N ALA A 45 -10.22 -0.61 -10.17
CA ALA A 45 -9.18 -1.63 -10.06
C ALA A 45 -7.80 -1.00 -9.82
N THR A 46 -7.44 0.06 -10.54
CA THR A 46 -6.17 0.79 -10.31
C THR A 46 -6.14 1.46 -8.94
N PHE A 47 -7.24 2.07 -8.49
CA PHE A 47 -7.30 2.65 -7.15
C PHE A 47 -7.15 1.57 -6.06
N THR A 48 -7.83 0.44 -6.22
CA THR A 48 -7.73 -0.71 -5.32
C THR A 48 -6.33 -1.32 -5.34
N ALA A 49 -5.69 -1.41 -6.50
CA ALA A 49 -4.31 -1.89 -6.65
C ALA A 49 -3.29 -0.95 -6.01
N ASN A 50 -3.45 0.37 -6.19
CA ASN A 50 -2.58 1.36 -5.55
C ASN A 50 -2.72 1.33 -4.02
N LEU A 51 -3.96 1.17 -3.53
CA LEU A 51 -4.23 1.01 -2.10
C LEU A 51 -3.61 -0.30 -1.57
N ALA A 52 -3.79 -1.42 -2.27
CA ALA A 52 -3.22 -2.71 -1.90
C ALA A 52 -1.68 -2.69 -1.95
N ALA A 53 -1.09 -2.00 -2.94
CA ALA A 53 0.34 -1.77 -3.02
C ALA A 53 0.83 -0.99 -1.79
N PHE A 54 0.12 0.06 -1.37
CA PHE A 54 0.46 0.77 -0.14
C PHE A 54 0.40 -0.13 1.11
N LEU A 55 -0.68 -0.91 1.26
CA LEU A 55 -0.88 -1.82 2.39
C LEU A 55 0.17 -2.94 2.48
N THR A 56 0.70 -3.38 1.34
CA THR A 56 1.76 -4.39 1.28
C THR A 56 3.15 -3.78 1.45
N VAL A 57 3.34 -2.52 1.04
CA VAL A 57 4.61 -1.80 1.18
C VAL A 57 4.90 -1.37 2.62
N GLU A 58 3.89 -1.10 3.46
CA GLU A 58 4.11 -0.81 4.89
C GLU A 58 4.79 -1.96 5.68
N ARG A 59 4.78 -3.19 5.13
CA ARG A 59 5.37 -4.36 5.79
C ARG A 59 6.74 -4.78 5.26
N MET A 60 7.27 -4.11 4.22
CA MET A 60 8.54 -4.49 3.59
C MET A 60 9.69 -3.49 3.77
N GLN A 61 9.57 -2.53 4.68
CA GLN A 61 10.77 -1.91 5.24
C GLN A 61 11.27 -2.78 6.38
N ALA A 62 12.29 -3.60 6.12
CA ALA A 62 13.05 -4.24 7.18
C ALA A 62 13.44 -3.17 8.20
N GLN A 63 12.95 -3.29 9.45
CA GLN A 63 13.13 -2.27 10.49
C GLN A 63 14.61 -1.94 10.76
N VAL A 64 15.51 -2.84 10.37
CA VAL A 64 16.95 -2.73 10.52
C VAL A 64 17.59 -3.30 9.26
N GLN A 65 18.27 -2.48 8.45
CA GLN A 65 19.01 -2.95 7.27
C GLN A 65 20.52 -3.07 7.54
N SER A 66 21.01 -2.49 8.64
CA SER A 66 22.41 -2.55 9.03
C SER A 66 22.63 -2.46 10.54
N LEU A 67 23.79 -2.93 10.99
CA LEU A 67 24.25 -2.82 12.39
C LEU A 67 24.42 -1.35 12.81
N GLU A 68 24.82 -0.48 11.89
CA GLU A 68 24.92 0.97 12.13
C GLU A 68 23.55 1.61 12.36
N GLN A 69 22.55 1.25 11.55
CA GLN A 69 21.17 1.70 11.79
C GLN A 69 20.65 1.19 13.14
N LEU A 70 20.98 -0.04 13.53
CA LEU A 70 20.62 -0.61 14.83
C LEU A 70 21.29 0.12 15.99
N ALA A 71 22.55 0.53 15.83
CA ALA A 71 23.31 1.26 16.85
C ALA A 71 22.85 2.71 17.02
N ARG A 72 22.37 3.36 15.95
CA ARG A 72 21.89 4.76 15.97
C ARG A 72 20.48 4.92 16.52
N GLN A 73 19.67 3.86 16.47
CA GLN A 73 18.29 3.88 16.95
C GLN A 73 18.18 3.45 18.42
N SER A 74 17.20 3.97 19.15
CA SER A 74 16.93 3.64 20.56
C SER A 74 15.62 2.90 20.80
N ARG A 75 14.86 2.60 19.75
CA ARG A 75 13.53 1.98 19.80
C ARG A 75 13.57 0.46 20.01
N ILE A 76 14.58 -0.20 19.45
CA ILE A 76 14.75 -1.66 19.45
C ILE A 76 15.97 -1.96 20.32
N ALA A 77 15.74 -2.64 21.44
CA ALA A 77 16.83 -3.15 22.26
C ALA A 77 17.56 -4.28 21.52
N TYR A 78 18.87 -4.21 21.48
CA TYR A 78 19.73 -5.23 20.87
C TYR A 78 20.65 -5.82 21.92
N THR A 79 20.95 -7.11 21.78
CA THR A 79 21.89 -7.82 22.65
C THR A 79 22.54 -8.96 21.88
N VAL A 80 23.65 -9.46 22.42
CA VAL A 80 24.38 -10.61 21.92
C VAL A 80 24.26 -11.77 22.90
N VAL A 81 24.35 -13.00 22.40
CA VAL A 81 24.30 -14.19 23.25
C VAL A 81 25.47 -14.15 24.24
N GLY A 82 25.15 -14.27 25.53
CA GLY A 82 26.15 -14.28 26.60
C GLY A 82 27.14 -15.43 26.44
N LYS A 83 28.40 -15.20 26.83
CA LYS A 83 29.51 -16.18 26.73
C LYS A 83 29.83 -16.67 25.31
N SER A 84 29.33 -15.98 24.27
CA SER A 84 29.71 -16.25 22.88
C SER A 84 30.99 -15.52 22.48
N SER A 85 31.63 -15.98 21.41
CA SER A 85 32.78 -15.28 20.79
C SER A 85 32.43 -13.85 20.40
N THR A 86 31.22 -13.62 19.90
CA THR A 86 30.69 -12.30 19.55
C THR A 86 30.58 -11.38 20.77
N HIS A 87 30.16 -11.90 21.93
CA HIS A 87 30.12 -11.12 23.18
C HIS A 87 31.53 -10.68 23.62
N GLN A 88 32.51 -11.59 23.54
CA GLN A 88 33.88 -11.28 23.89
C GLN A 88 34.52 -10.28 22.91
N TYR A 89 34.19 -10.37 21.62
CA TYR A 89 34.59 -9.39 20.61
C TYR A 89 34.16 -7.96 20.98
N PHE A 90 32.88 -7.75 21.30
CA PHE A 90 32.38 -6.43 21.67
C PHE A 90 32.95 -5.92 23.00
N MET A 91 33.18 -6.81 23.97
CA MET A 91 33.85 -6.45 25.24
C MET A 91 35.29 -5.99 25.02
N ASN A 92 36.04 -6.69 24.16
CA ASN A 92 37.40 -6.29 23.81
C ASN A 92 37.43 -4.95 23.07
N MET A 93 36.46 -4.71 22.18
CA MET A 93 36.31 -3.44 21.46
C MET A 93 36.06 -2.28 22.42
N LYS A 94 35.15 -2.43 23.38
CA LYS A 94 34.90 -1.44 24.45
C LYS A 94 36.16 -1.15 25.26
N ASN A 95 36.87 -2.19 25.66
CA ASN A 95 38.11 -2.05 26.44
C ASN A 95 39.24 -1.38 25.65
N ALA A 96 39.26 -1.52 24.32
CA ALA A 96 40.21 -0.83 23.46
C ALA A 96 39.85 0.65 23.33
N GLU A 97 38.57 0.98 23.14
CA GLU A 97 38.10 2.37 23.10
C GLU A 97 38.38 3.11 24.42
N ASP A 98 38.07 2.50 25.56
CA ASP A 98 38.33 3.10 26.87
C ASP A 98 39.82 3.44 27.07
N LYS A 99 40.73 2.58 26.59
CA LYS A 99 42.18 2.81 26.69
C LYS A 99 42.72 3.86 25.72
N LEU A 100 42.02 4.13 24.63
CA LEU A 100 42.45 5.08 23.59
C LEU A 100 41.92 6.49 23.86
N TYR A 101 40.74 6.59 24.49
CA TYR A 101 40.05 7.86 24.73
C TYR A 101 40.00 8.29 26.21
N THR A 102 40.61 7.51 27.12
CA THR A 102 40.88 7.88 28.52
C THR A 102 42.39 7.95 28.75
#